data_AF-E1Z9M2-F1
#
_entry.id   AF-E1Z9M2-F1
#
_cell.length_a   1.000
_cell.length_b   1.000
_cell.length_c   1.000
_cell.angle_alpha   90.00
_cell.angle_beta   90.00
_cell.angle_gamma   90.00
#
_symmetry.space_group_name_H-M   'P 1'
#
loop_
_entity.id
_entity.type
_entity.pdbx_description
1 polymer ?
#
loop_
_entity_poly.entity_id
_entity_poly.type
_entity_poly.pdbx_seq_one_letter_code
_entity_poly.pdbx_strand_id
1 'polypeptide(L)' 'PLATAALQDPVLLPDSRTTLDRSTIERHLMSSSTDPFSRAPLSKEQLISNHELRQQIEAWLQQHPHHS' A
#
# COMPACT_ATOMS: atom_id res chain seq x y z
N PRO A 1 -17.59 -1.16 0.26
CA PRO A 1 -16.81 -0.40 1.27
C PRO A 1 -15.36 -0.87 1.26
N LEU A 2 -14.47 -0.10 0.60
CA LEU A 2 -13.04 -0.40 0.61
C LEU A 2 -12.53 -0.07 2.01
N ALA A 3 -12.02 -1.10 2.68
CA ALA A 3 -11.62 -1.04 4.08
C ALA A 3 -10.72 0.16 4.34
N THR A 4 -11.09 0.97 5.33
CA THR A 4 -10.26 1.94 6.04
C THR A 4 -9.18 1.22 6.84
N ALA A 5 -8.43 0.33 6.19
CA ALA A 5 -7.23 -0.25 6.78
C ALA A 5 -6.18 0.86 6.79
N ALA A 6 -5.83 1.33 8.00
CA ALA A 6 -4.67 2.17 8.17
C ALA A 6 -3.48 1.50 7.47
N LEU A 7 -2.92 2.17 6.46
CA LEU A 7 -1.77 1.66 5.72
C LEU A 7 -0.58 1.61 6.68
N GLN A 8 -0.26 0.41 7.19
CA GLN A 8 0.85 0.23 8.12
C GLN A 8 2.19 0.22 7.38
N ASP A 9 2.21 -0.43 6.21
CA ASP A 9 3.37 -0.44 5.34
C ASP A 9 2.96 -0.11 3.90
N PRO A 10 2.74 1.19 3.60
CA PRO A 10 2.32 1.61 2.27
C PRO A 10 3.41 1.31 1.23
N VAL A 11 3.04 0.64 0.15
CA VAL A 11 3.87 0.36 -1.02
C VAL A 11 3.20 0.88 -2.29
N LEU A 12 4.00 1.52 -3.15
CA LEU A 12 3.61 2.03 -4.45
C LEU A 12 3.78 0.93 -5.50
N LEU A 13 2.72 0.72 -6.28
CA LEU A 13 2.73 -0.13 -7.45
C LEU A 13 3.21 0.69 -8.66
N PRO A 14 4.24 0.25 -9.41
CA PRO A 14 4.91 1.08 -10.40
C PRO A 14 4.02 1.44 -11.60
N ASP A 15 3.16 0.52 -12.05
CA ASP A 15 2.30 0.71 -13.22
C ASP A 15 1.05 1.52 -12.90
N SER A 16 0.24 1.03 -11.94
CA SER A 16 -0.99 1.70 -11.55
C SER A 16 -0.77 2.97 -10.73
N ARG A 17 0.46 3.21 -10.25
CA ARG A 17 0.82 4.30 -9.32
C ARG A 17 -0.09 4.37 -8.09
N THR A 18 -0.70 3.23 -7.75
CA THR A 18 -1.58 3.12 -6.59
C THR A 18 -0.76 2.71 -5.38
N THR A 19 -1.08 3.26 -4.22
CA THR A 19 -0.49 2.82 -2.96
C THR A 19 -1.42 1.84 -2.26
N LEU A 20 -0.88 0.69 -1.87
CA LEU A 20 -1.57 -0.34 -1.09
C LEU A 20 -0.73 -0.71 0.12
N ASP A 21 -1.33 -1.40 1.11
CA ASP A 21 -0.54 -2.03 2.17
C ASP A 21 0.24 -3.22 1.60
N ARG A 22 1.51 -3.36 2.01
CA ARG A 22 2.38 -4.47 1.58
C ARG A 22 1.72 -5.82 1.78
N SER A 23 1.06 -6.07 2.91
CA SER A 23 0.41 -7.36 3.19
C SER A 23 -0.74 -7.65 2.21
N THR A 24 -1.41 -6.61 1.73
CA THR A 24 -2.52 -6.73 0.77
C THR A 24 -2.01 -7.13 -0.60
N ILE A 25 -1.00 -6.42 -1.12
CA ILE A 25 -0.45 -6.73 -2.44
C ILE A 25 0.33 -8.05 -2.43
N GLU A 26 1.04 -8.38 -1.34
CA GLU A 26 1.74 -9.67 -1.25
C GLU A 26 0.78 -10.85 -1.30
N ARG A 27 -0.36 -10.77 -0.61
CA ARG A 27 -1.39 -11.83 -0.69
C ARG A 27 -2.00 -11.96 -2.08
N HIS A 28 -2.16 -10.84 -2.81
CA HIS A 28 -2.55 -10.88 -4.21
C HIS A 28 -1.49 -11.61 -5.05
N LEU A 29 -0.21 -11.22 -4.92
CA LEU A 29 0.92 -11.81 -5.66
C LEU A 29 1.14 -13.30 -5.37
N MET A 30 0.75 -13.79 -4.19
CA MET A 30 0.73 -15.23 -3.88
C MET A 30 -0.28 -16.01 -4.72
N SER A 31 -1.36 -15.36 -5.20
CA SER A 31 -2.40 -15.98 -6.01
C SER A 31 -2.26 -15.63 -7.50
N SER A 32 -1.82 -14.41 -7.81
CA SER A 32 -1.72 -13.86 -9.16
C SER A 32 -0.59 -12.85 -9.24
N SER A 33 0.39 -13.10 -10.10
CA SER A 33 1.56 -12.23 -10.30
C SER A 33 1.23 -11.01 -11.18
N THR A 34 0.17 -10.28 -10.85
CA THR A 34 -0.28 -9.10 -11.59
C THR A 34 -0.59 -7.92 -10.69
N ASP A 35 -0.62 -6.72 -11.25
CA ASP A 35 -1.16 -5.54 -10.62
C ASP A 35 -2.70 -5.65 -10.59
N PRO A 36 -3.36 -5.52 -9.42
CA PRO A 36 -4.80 -5.70 -9.30
C PRO A 36 -5.65 -4.66 -10.06
N PHE A 37 -5.06 -3.52 -10.46
CA PHE A 37 -5.72 -2.42 -11.16
C PHE A 37 -5.41 -2.40 -12.66
N SER A 38 -4.13 -2.51 -13.03
CA SER A 38 -3.71 -2.48 -14.44
C SER A 38 -3.69 -3.86 -15.10
N ARG A 39 -3.71 -4.94 -14.30
CA ARG A 39 -3.50 -6.34 -14.72
C ARG A 39 -2.15 -6.58 -15.41
N ALA A 40 -1.22 -5.63 -15.30
CA ALA A 40 0.13 -5.79 -15.79
C ALA A 40 0.90 -6.82 -14.95
N PRO A 41 1.88 -7.55 -15.51
CA PRO A 41 2.74 -8.42 -14.73
C PRO A 41 3.45 -7.65 -13.62
N LEU A 42 3.32 -8.14 -12.39
CA LEU A 42 3.90 -7.51 -11.21
C LEU A 42 4.53 -8.57 -10.31
N SER A 43 5.71 -8.27 -9.80
CA SER A 43 6.47 -9.11 -8.88
C SER A 43 6.77 -8.38 -7.58
N LYS A 44 7.01 -9.13 -6.50
CA LYS A 44 7.23 -8.58 -5.15
C LYS A 44 8.45 -7.64 -5.08
N GLU A 45 9.48 -7.90 -5.87
CA GLU A 45 10.70 -7.06 -5.95
C GLU A 45 10.45 -5.69 -6.59
N GLN A 46 9.38 -5.55 -7.38
CA GLN A 46 9.02 -4.30 -8.04
C GLN A 46 8.20 -3.36 -7.14
N LEU A 47 7.85 -3.81 -5.93
CA LEU A 47 7.11 -3.00 -4.96
C LEU A 47 8.02 -1.94 -4.36
N ILE A 48 7.64 -0.67 -4.49
CA ILE A 48 8.41 0.46 -3.99
C ILE A 48 7.82 0.89 -2.64
N SER A 49 8.58 0.84 -1.56
CA SER A 49 8.12 1.32 -0.25
C SER A 49 7.81 2.82 -0.30
N ASN A 50 6.60 3.21 0.10
CA ASN A 50 6.18 4.61 0.15
C ASN A 50 6.44 5.20 1.55
N HIS A 51 7.73 5.37 1.86
CA HIS A 51 8.18 5.89 3.16
C HIS A 51 7.64 7.28 3.45
N GLU A 52 7.51 8.13 2.42
CA GLU A 52 6.99 9.49 2.58
C GLU A 52 5.54 9.47 3.08
N LEU A 53 4.68 8.68 2.44
CA LEU A 53 3.28 8.55 2.88
C LEU A 53 3.19 7.98 4.30
N ARG A 54 4.03 7.00 4.64
CA ARG A 54 4.09 6.46 6.00
C ARG A 54 4.40 7.54 7.02
N GLN A 55 5.39 8.40 6.74
CA GLN A 55 5.75 9.51 7.62
C GLN A 55 4.64 10.57 7.71
N GLN A 56 3.93 10.85 6.62
CA GLN A 56 2.78 11.76 6.64
C GLN A 56 1.64 11.20 7.51
N ILE A 57 1.33 9.91 7.39
CA ILE A 57 0.31 9.24 8.22
C ILE A 57 0.72 9.28 9.70
N GLU A 58 1.97 8.96 10.02
CA GLU A 58 2.49 8.98 11.38
C GLU A 58 2.46 10.40 11.99
N ALA A 59 2.90 11.41 11.23
CA ALA A 59 2.84 12.80 11.64
C ALA A 59 1.39 13.27 11.87
N TRP A 60 0.46 12.84 11.01
CA TRP A 60 -0.96 13.16 11.17
C TRP A 60 -1.55 12.51 12.43
N LEU A 61 -1.26 11.23 12.69
CA LEU A 61 -1.70 10.54 13.90
C LEU A 61 -1.13 11.16 15.18
N GLN A 62 0.13 11.61 15.15
CA GLN A 62 0.76 12.35 16.25
C GLN A 62 0.08 13.69 16.52
N GLN A 63 -0.33 14.41 15.47
CA GLN A 63 -1.04 15.69 15.58
C GLN A 63 -2.51 15.54 15.99
N HIS A 64 -3.11 14.37 15.73
CA HIS A 64 -4.53 14.10 15.98
C HIS A 64 -4.74 12.82 16.84
N PRO A 65 -4.31 12.80 18.11
CA PRO A 65 -4.38 11.62 18.97
C PRO A 65 -5.81 11.17 19.36
N HIS A 66 -6.86 11.91 19.00
CA HIS A 66 -8.24 11.68 19.44
C HIS A 66 -9.13 10.88 18.46
N HIS A 67 -8.54 10.14 17.51
CA HIS A 67 -9.29 9.33 16.53
C HIS A 67 -9.05 7.81 16.68
N SER A 68 -8.97 7.31 17.92
CA SER A 68 -9.08 5.87 18.22
C SER A 68 -10.55 5.45 18.38
#